data_AF-A0A561TA73-F1
#
_entry.id   AF-A0A561TA73-F1
#
_cell.length_a   1.000
_cell.length_b   1.000
_cell.length_c   1.000
_cell.angle_alpha   90.00
_cell.angle_beta   90.00
_cell.angle_gamma   90.00
#
_symmetry.space_group_name_H-M   'P 1'
#
loop_
_entity.id
_entity.type
_entity.pdbx_description
1 polymer ?
#
loop_
_entity_poly.entity_id
_entity_poly.type
_entity_poly.pdbx_seq_one_letter_code
_entity_poly.pdbx_strand_id
1 'polypeptide(L)' 'MIEFKMAFPVNGDLSRVRLSSGPGYSFHYDFFNAWDEPTLKALVDHCVVGGLQCNARGYDETHPEAGAALNEDYELP' A
#
# COMPACT_ATOMS: atom_id res chain seq x y z
N MET A 1 -8.43 -5.50 -8.15
CA MET A 1 -8.80 -5.88 -6.77
C MET A 1 -7.72 -5.27 -5.88
N ILE A 2 -8.09 -4.40 -4.93
CA ILE A 2 -7.10 -3.84 -3.98
C ILE A 2 -6.91 -4.89 -2.89
N GLU A 3 -5.70 -5.42 -2.77
CA GLU A 3 -5.33 -6.39 -1.73
C GLU A 3 -4.31 -5.74 -0.79
N PHE A 4 -4.60 -5.77 0.50
CA PHE A 4 -3.74 -5.23 1.54
C PHE A 4 -3.20 -6.34 2.43
N LYS A 5 -1.88 -6.42 2.56
CA LYS A 5 -1.21 -7.42 3.39
C LYS A 5 -0.64 -6.76 4.64
N MET A 6 -1.17 -7.12 5.80
CA MET A 6 -0.58 -6.77 7.09
C MET A 6 0.21 -7.94 7.64
N ALA A 7 1.53 -7.79 7.70
CA ALA A 7 2.36 -8.70 8.48
C ALA A 7 2.30 -8.26 9.96
N PHE A 8 1.83 -9.14 10.84
CA PHE A 8 1.96 -8.97 12.28
C PHE A 8 3.20 -9.73 12.74
N PRO A 9 4.15 -9.11 13.46
CA PRO A 9 5.41 -9.75 13.86
C PRO A 9 5.18 -10.71 15.05
N VAL A 10 4.37 -11.75 14.85
CA VAL A 10 4.06 -12.78 15.85
C VAL A 10 4.45 -14.16 15.31
N ASN A 11 5.04 -15.00 16.17
CA ASN A 11 5.49 -16.35 15.85
C ASN A 11 4.88 -17.37 16.84
N GLY A 12 4.66 -18.62 16.40
CA GLY A 12 4.18 -19.72 17.26
C GLY A 12 2.71 -20.12 17.06
N ASP A 13 2.08 -20.69 18.09
CA ASP A 13 0.65 -21.07 18.05
C ASP A 13 -0.25 -19.84 18.11
N LEU A 14 -0.85 -19.50 16.96
CA LEU A 14 -1.73 -18.34 16.80
C LEU A 14 -3.21 -18.65 17.04
N SER A 15 -3.58 -19.87 17.45
CA SER A 15 -4.98 -20.30 17.61
C SER A 15 -5.81 -19.44 18.57
N ARG A 16 -5.15 -18.69 19.45
CA ARG A 16 -5.78 -17.78 20.42
C ARG A 16 -5.47 -16.30 20.21
N VAL A 17 -4.74 -15.94 19.16
CA VAL A 17 -4.46 -14.53 18.86
C VAL A 17 -5.72 -13.86 18.34
N ARG A 18 -5.99 -12.65 18.84
CA ARG A 18 -7.10 -11.79 18.42
C ARG A 18 -6.64 -10.35 18.35
N LEU A 19 -7.14 -9.60 17.38
CA LEU A 19 -6.92 -8.15 17.32
C LEU A 19 -7.81 -7.48 18.37
N SER A 20 -7.24 -6.53 19.12
CA SER A 20 -8.00 -5.72 20.09
C SER A 20 -9.02 -4.80 19.41
N SER A 21 -8.79 -4.46 18.13
CA SER A 21 -9.69 -3.66 17.29
C SER A 21 -10.91 -4.43 16.78
N GLY A 22 -11.04 -5.72 17.12
CA GLY A 22 -12.12 -6.58 16.65
C GLY A 22 -11.72 -7.45 15.46
N PRO A 23 -12.69 -8.09 14.79
CA PRO A 23 -12.43 -9.00 13.68
C PRO A 23 -11.86 -8.29 12.45
N GLY A 24 -11.16 -9.00 11.57
CA GLY A 24 -10.53 -8.39 10.39
C GLY A 24 -11.47 -7.65 9.44
N TYR A 25 -12.77 -7.97 9.43
CA TYR A 25 -13.78 -7.27 8.63
C TYR A 25 -14.23 -5.92 9.23
N SER A 26 -13.85 -5.60 10.47
CA SER A 26 -14.08 -4.28 11.07
C SER A 26 -12.92 -3.31 10.84
N PHE A 27 -11.94 -3.68 9.99
CA PHE A 27 -10.84 -2.80 9.65
C PHE A 27 -11.34 -1.60 8.85
N HIS A 28 -10.95 -0.40 9.24
CA HIS A 28 -11.25 0.83 8.54
C HIS A 28 -9.93 1.46 8.09
N TYR A 29 -9.85 1.83 6.81
CA TYR A 29 -8.74 2.58 6.24
C TYR A 29 -9.28 3.81 5.53
N ASP A 30 -8.62 4.93 5.76
CA ASP A 30 -8.91 6.16 5.07
C ASP A 30 -7.95 6.29 3.88
N PHE A 31 -8.52 6.44 2.68
CA PHE A 31 -7.78 6.97 1.54
C PHE A 31 -7.88 8.49 1.61
N PHE A 32 -6.83 9.14 2.11
CA PHE A 32 -6.79 10.59 2.12
C PHE A 32 -6.29 11.10 0.76
N ASN A 33 -7.18 11.71 -0.01
CA ASN A 33 -6.82 12.38 -1.25
C ASN A 33 -6.30 13.80 -0.93
N ALA A 34 -5.02 13.90 -0.62
CA ALA A 34 -4.36 15.18 -0.31
C ALA A 34 -3.16 15.48 -1.23
N TRP A 35 -3.00 14.72 -2.32
CA TRP A 35 -1.94 14.95 -3.30
C TRP A 35 -2.36 15.96 -4.35
N ASP A 36 -1.37 16.62 -4.95
CA ASP A 36 -1.51 17.31 -6.23
C ASP A 36 -2.13 16.34 -7.27
N GLU A 37 -3.08 16.81 -8.06
CA GLU A 37 -3.89 15.96 -8.96
C GLU A 37 -3.03 15.15 -9.95
N PRO A 38 -2.02 15.74 -10.62
CA PRO A 38 -1.03 15.01 -11.40
C PRO A 38 -0.33 13.87 -10.64
N THR A 39 0.18 14.14 -9.43
CA THR A 39 0.85 13.14 -8.59
C THR A 39 -0.10 12.01 -8.21
N LEU A 40 -1.33 12.35 -7.80
CA LEU A 40 -2.36 11.38 -7.49
C LEU A 40 -2.63 10.46 -8.67
N LYS A 41 -2.83 11.04 -9.87
CA LYS A 41 -3.10 10.28 -11.09
C LYS A 41 -1.96 9.31 -11.40
N ALA A 42 -0.71 9.75 -11.32
CA ALA A 42 0.45 8.90 -11.57
C ALA A 42 0.53 7.72 -10.59
N LEU A 43 0.30 7.96 -9.30
CA LEU A 43 0.30 6.91 -8.28
C LEU A 43 -0.86 5.93 -8.44
N VAL A 44 -2.06 6.41 -8.77
CA VAL A 44 -3.23 5.53 -8.98
C VAL A 44 -3.05 4.66 -10.21
N ASP A 45 -2.61 5.23 -11.33
CA ASP A 45 -2.39 4.48 -12.57
C ASP A 45 -1.28 3.44 -12.39
N HIS A 46 -0.17 3.82 -11.76
CA HIS A 46 0.96 2.92 -11.57
C HIS A 46 0.67 1.82 -10.54
N CYS A 47 0.19 2.19 -9.35
CA CYS A 47 0.10 1.26 -8.23
C CYS A 47 -1.24 0.52 -8.17
N VAL A 48 -2.36 1.25 -8.24
CA VAL A 48 -3.68 0.64 -8.06
C VAL A 48 -4.12 -0.07 -9.34
N VAL A 49 -4.03 0.61 -10.48
CA VAL A 49 -4.39 0.02 -11.78
C VAL A 49 -3.34 -1.00 -12.22
N GLY A 50 -2.05 -0.73 -11.99
CA GLY A 50 -0.97 -1.68 -12.23
C GLY A 50 -0.93 -2.89 -11.29
N GLY A 51 -1.71 -2.88 -10.20
CA GLY A 51 -1.81 -4.02 -9.28
C GLY A 51 -0.55 -4.23 -8.42
N LEU A 52 0.16 -3.16 -8.10
CA LEU A 52 1.42 -3.17 -7.34
C LEU A 52 1.19 -2.80 -5.86
N GLN A 53 2.00 -3.37 -4.97
CA GLN A 53 2.02 -3.02 -3.54
C GLN A 53 3.07 -1.94 -3.28
N CYS A 54 2.76 -0.71 -3.69
CA CYS A 54 3.72 0.38 -3.64
C CYS A 54 3.90 1.02 -2.25
N ASN A 55 5.12 1.49 -1.98
CA ASN A 55 5.42 2.48 -0.95
C ASN A 55 5.05 3.92 -1.40
N ALA A 56 5.42 4.93 -0.60
CA ALA A 56 5.08 6.33 -0.84
C ALA A 56 5.66 6.95 -2.12
N ARG A 57 6.70 6.34 -2.73
CA ARG A 57 7.26 6.76 -4.04
C ARG A 57 6.55 6.10 -5.22
N GLY A 58 5.59 5.22 -4.98
CA GLY A 58 5.03 4.36 -6.02
C GLY A 58 5.97 3.23 -6.44
N TYR A 59 6.86 2.77 -5.54
CA TYR A 59 7.78 1.64 -5.79
C TYR A 59 7.30 0.39 -5.03
N ASP A 60 7.28 -0.75 -5.71
CA ASP A 60 6.95 -2.05 -5.10
C ASP A 60 8.23 -2.85 -4.85
N GLU A 61 8.55 -3.11 -3.57
CA GLU A 61 9.75 -3.85 -3.18
C GLU A 61 9.78 -5.30 -3.70
N THR A 62 8.64 -5.85 -4.10
CA THR A 62 8.51 -7.20 -4.64
C THR A 62 8.54 -7.26 -6.18
N HIS A 63 8.36 -6.11 -6.86
CA HIS A 63 8.38 -5.98 -8.32
C HIS A 63 9.32 -4.84 -8.77
N PRO A 64 10.64 -4.96 -8.55
CA PRO A 64 11.61 -3.90 -8.86
C PRO A 64 11.65 -3.53 -10.35
N GLU A 65 11.27 -4.45 -11.24
CA GLU A 65 11.21 -4.25 -12.69
C GLU A 65 10.15 -3.23 -13.12
N ALA A 66 9.13 -2.98 -12.30
CA ALA A 66 8.09 -1.99 -12.59
C ALA A 66 8.58 -0.54 -12.37
N GLY A 67 9.68 -0.36 -11.62
CA GLY A 67 10.18 0.97 -11.25
C GLY A 67 9.27 1.72 -10.27
N ALA A 68 9.55 3.01 -10.09
CA ALA A 68 8.80 3.90 -9.20
C ALA A 68 8.00 4.93 -10.02
N ALA A 69 6.80 5.28 -9.55
CA ALA A 69 6.01 6.36 -10.14
C ALA A 69 6.64 7.75 -9.93
N LEU A 70 7.36 7.93 -8.82
CA LEU A 70 8.00 9.19 -8.42
C LEU A 70 9.54 9.06 -8.35
N ASN A 71 10.22 10.17 -8.56
CA ASN A 71 11.67 10.27 -8.41
C ASN A 71 12.10 10.14 -6.92
N GLU A 72 13.40 10.29 -6.63
CA GLU A 72 13.95 10.16 -5.27
C GLU A 72 13.50 11.29 -4.32
N ASP A 73 13.08 12.42 -4.87
CA ASP A 73 12.59 13.59 -4.16
C ASP A 73 11.05 13.60 -4.01
N TYR A 74 10.37 12.50 -4.35
CA TYR A 74 8.91 12.34 -4.31
C TYR A 74 8.16 13.28 -5.28
N GLU A 75 8.81 13.66 -6.37
CA GLU A 75 8.23 14.45 -7.45
C GLU A 75 7.98 13.60 -8.69
N LEU A 76 7.14 14.10 -9.60
CA LEU A 76 6.97 13.48 -10.90
C LEU A 76 8.28 13.56 -11.70
N PRO A 77 8.62 12.52 -12.51
CA PRO A 77 9.83 12.51 -13.34
C PRO A 77 9.90 13.63 -14.39
#